data_AF-A0A2U3KG31-F1
#
_entry.id   AF-A0A2U3KG31-F1
#
_cell.length_a   1.000
_cell.length_b   1.000
_cell.length_c   1.000
_cell.angle_alpha   90.00
_cell.angle_beta   90.00
_cell.angle_gamma   90.00
#
_symmetry.space_group_name_H-M   'P 1'
#
loop_
_entity.id
_entity.type
_entity.pdbx_description
1 polymer ?
#
loop_
_entity_poly.entity_id
_entity_poly.type
_entity_poly.pdbx_seq_one_letter_code
_entity_poly.pdbx_strand_id
1 'polypeptide(L)'
;MIHGLWVDLPPANSPAAAADTVIIRAGQGVTPAGELVLMPSDLTIHLSDLPDEQNLDVQFNLSSAPNTPARTRSGLYVLALRPVEFTANPIASYPTSIQGTRTTHDGDIVEATAVSLVPYPNPVGWTGMNSPDASAQRAALARQIFLNANATQLSNAILPLAMINLTRGVITWADPYMVRRDTGPEYSGLRLGLSDPATQRAFLMQYDSQLQETVSMRLTAGTSASFAATDYFQALPPAGRFPLASISFSSQNTTQTFTQAFFPPQLDMRLSVIPMDEIPALVEDGMSLPPIDLTLPANAYADLSVFALIPVPRSGFAALKNSLPTLSPSPTVSQILSFRTPIELLRLYQGVTLINLPTPRQNSPWLTAIGNQTYGFYIRNRSSPAYVSFATVTPS
;
A
#
# COMPACT_ATOMS: atom_id res chain seq x y z
N MET A 1 -25.89 10.71 7.10
CA MET A 1 -24.48 10.88 6.67
C MET A 1 -24.23 9.85 5.59
N ILE A 2 -23.64 10.25 4.46
CA ILE A 2 -23.30 9.32 3.38
C ILE A 2 -21.97 8.68 3.76
N HIS A 3 -21.97 7.36 3.97
CA HIS A 3 -20.76 6.58 4.21
C HIS A 3 -20.42 5.81 2.94
N GLY A 4 -19.14 5.80 2.56
CA GLY A 4 -18.66 4.93 1.49
C GLY A 4 -18.64 3.48 1.95
N LEU A 5 -18.89 2.55 1.02
CA LEU A 5 -18.77 1.11 1.29
C LEU A 5 -17.36 0.77 1.76
N TRP A 6 -17.23 -0.04 2.81
CA TRP A 6 -15.93 -0.39 3.40
C TRP A 6 -15.89 -1.87 3.76
N VAL A 7 -14.68 -2.46 3.77
CA VAL A 7 -14.46 -3.85 4.13
C VAL A 7 -13.52 -3.92 5.31
N ASP A 8 -13.98 -4.55 6.38
CA ASP A 8 -13.22 -4.81 7.59
C ASP A 8 -13.02 -6.30 7.80
N LEU A 9 -11.89 -6.65 8.41
CA LEU A 9 -11.73 -7.94 9.07
C LEU A 9 -12.24 -7.81 10.51
N PRO A 10 -12.92 -8.84 11.05
CA PRO A 10 -13.35 -8.82 12.44
C PRO A 10 -12.15 -8.64 13.38
N PRO A 11 -12.28 -7.85 14.46
CA PRO A 11 -11.21 -7.73 15.45
C PRO A 11 -10.96 -9.11 16.09
N ALA A 12 -9.70 -9.41 16.42
CA ALA A 12 -9.27 -10.72 16.90
C ALA A 12 -10.04 -11.29 18.11
N ASN A 13 -10.73 -10.42 18.87
CA ASN A 13 -11.52 -10.79 20.06
C ASN A 13 -13.04 -10.85 19.81
N SER A 14 -13.50 -10.77 18.56
CA SER A 14 -14.92 -10.85 18.20
C SER A 14 -15.41 -12.30 18.13
N PRO A 15 -16.67 -12.61 18.51
CA PRO A 15 -17.28 -13.92 18.24
C PRO A 15 -17.35 -14.25 16.73
N ALA A 16 -17.21 -13.24 15.86
CA ALA A 16 -17.12 -13.40 14.40
C ALA A 16 -15.67 -13.55 13.88
N ALA A 17 -14.66 -13.62 14.76
CA ALA A 17 -13.23 -13.67 14.43
C ALA A 17 -12.76 -15.04 13.89
N ALA A 18 -13.58 -15.70 13.08
CA ALA A 18 -13.09 -16.78 12.25
C ALA A 18 -12.20 -16.20 11.14
N ALA A 19 -11.14 -16.90 10.79
CA ALA A 19 -10.11 -16.42 9.86
C ALA A 19 -10.59 -16.35 8.38
N ASP A 20 -11.86 -16.67 8.14
CA ASP A 20 -12.56 -16.64 6.85
C ASP A 20 -13.69 -15.60 6.81
N THR A 21 -13.88 -14.83 7.89
CA THR A 21 -14.97 -13.85 7.98
C THR A 21 -14.56 -12.48 7.43
N VAL A 22 -15.44 -11.88 6.65
CA VAL A 22 -15.34 -10.49 6.19
C VAL A 22 -16.59 -9.72 6.57
N ILE A 23 -16.43 -8.47 7.01
CA ILE A 23 -17.54 -7.56 7.30
C ILE A 23 -17.55 -6.47 6.23
N ILE A 24 -18.63 -6.40 5.45
CA ILE A 24 -18.87 -5.29 4.53
C ILE A 24 -19.78 -4.29 5.24
N ARG A 25 -19.31 -3.06 5.40
CA ARG A 25 -20.04 -1.98 6.07
C ARG A 25 -21.11 -1.39 5.16
N ALA A 26 -22.24 -1.03 5.76
CA ALA A 26 -23.31 -0.30 5.10
C ALA A 26 -22.77 0.98 4.43
N GLY A 27 -23.25 1.27 3.24
CA GLY A 27 -22.78 2.40 2.46
C GLY A 27 -23.34 2.39 1.05
N GLN A 28 -22.88 3.36 0.26
CA GLN A 28 -23.22 3.46 -1.16
C GLN A 28 -21.97 3.66 -2.01
N GLY A 29 -22.05 3.24 -3.27
CA GLY A 29 -21.01 3.41 -4.27
C GLY A 29 -21.60 3.39 -5.68
N VAL A 30 -20.76 3.70 -6.66
CA VAL A 30 -21.13 3.70 -8.07
C VAL A 30 -20.14 2.83 -8.83
N THR A 31 -20.63 1.89 -9.63
CA THR A 31 -19.78 1.03 -10.47
C THR A 31 -19.07 1.88 -11.53
N PRO A 32 -17.96 1.39 -12.13
CA PRO A 32 -17.36 2.06 -13.29
C PRO A 32 -18.33 2.25 -14.47
N ALA A 33 -19.39 1.43 -14.57
CA ALA A 33 -20.47 1.57 -15.55
C ALA A 33 -21.52 2.64 -15.17
N GLY A 34 -21.45 3.25 -13.98
CA GLY A 34 -22.37 4.29 -13.53
C GLY A 34 -23.60 3.78 -12.76
N GLU A 35 -23.64 2.49 -12.40
CA GLU A 35 -24.76 1.90 -11.68
C GLU A 35 -24.60 2.12 -10.17
N LEU A 36 -25.69 2.45 -9.48
CA LEU A 36 -25.70 2.67 -8.04
C LEU A 36 -25.71 1.32 -7.30
N VAL A 37 -24.80 1.16 -6.34
CA VAL A 37 -24.79 0.05 -5.41
C VAL A 37 -25.08 0.57 -4.01
N LEU A 38 -26.11 0.04 -3.37
CA LEU A 38 -26.54 0.42 -2.03
C LEU A 38 -26.54 -0.80 -1.12
N MET A 39 -25.93 -0.64 0.05
CA MET A 39 -26.00 -1.62 1.11
C MET A 39 -26.52 -0.96 2.40
N PRO A 40 -27.75 -1.26 2.83
CA PRO A 40 -28.42 -0.53 3.92
C PRO A 40 -27.94 -0.94 5.31
N SER A 41 -27.36 -2.13 5.45
CA SER A 41 -26.90 -2.70 6.72
C SER A 41 -25.55 -3.40 6.55
N ASP A 42 -24.77 -3.49 7.62
CA ASP A 42 -23.54 -4.27 7.64
C ASP A 42 -23.83 -5.74 7.33
N LEU A 43 -23.01 -6.34 6.48
CA LEU A 43 -23.12 -7.73 6.07
C LEU A 43 -21.86 -8.49 6.48
N THR A 44 -22.02 -9.50 7.33
CA THR A 44 -20.95 -10.42 7.74
C THR A 44 -21.03 -11.67 6.87
N ILE A 45 -19.91 -12.02 6.22
CA ILE A 45 -19.83 -13.12 5.26
C ILE A 45 -18.73 -14.08 5.70
N HIS A 46 -19.04 -15.37 5.72
CA HIS A 46 -18.06 -16.44 5.88
C HIS A 46 -17.64 -16.96 4.51
N LEU A 47 -16.39 -16.70 4.10
CA LEU A 47 -15.91 -17.11 2.78
C LEU A 47 -15.80 -18.64 2.63
N SER A 48 -15.76 -19.39 3.74
CA SER A 48 -15.73 -20.86 3.72
C SER A 48 -17.12 -21.51 3.65
N ASP A 49 -18.18 -20.72 3.92
CA ASP A 49 -19.57 -21.15 3.97
C ASP A 49 -20.41 -20.24 3.08
N LEU A 50 -20.18 -20.37 1.76
CA LEU A 50 -21.02 -19.81 0.72
C LEU A 50 -21.87 -20.93 0.07
N PRO A 51 -22.77 -21.61 0.81
CA PRO A 51 -23.60 -22.69 0.27
C PRO A 51 -24.57 -22.21 -0.84
N ASP A 52 -24.79 -20.89 -0.95
CA ASP A 52 -25.66 -20.29 -1.98
C ASP A 52 -24.91 -19.83 -3.25
N GLU A 53 -23.57 -19.87 -3.30
CA GLU A 53 -22.80 -19.45 -4.50
C GLU A 53 -23.24 -20.24 -5.75
N GLN A 54 -23.44 -21.55 -5.64
CA GLN A 54 -23.86 -22.39 -6.77
C GLN A 54 -25.29 -22.13 -7.24
N ASN A 55 -26.22 -21.87 -6.32
CA ASN A 55 -27.61 -21.60 -6.66
C ASN A 55 -27.76 -20.19 -7.24
N LEU A 56 -27.06 -19.21 -6.67
CA LEU A 56 -27.05 -17.83 -7.15
C LEU A 56 -26.30 -17.71 -8.49
N ASP A 57 -25.18 -18.42 -8.69
CA ASP A 57 -24.47 -18.42 -9.98
C ASP A 57 -25.33 -18.97 -11.13
N VAL A 58 -26.13 -20.02 -10.85
CA VAL A 58 -27.09 -20.59 -11.80
C VAL A 58 -28.27 -19.64 -12.01
N GLN A 59 -28.78 -19.02 -10.95
CA GLN A 59 -29.92 -18.08 -11.01
C GLN A 59 -29.57 -16.76 -11.73
N PHE A 60 -28.32 -16.30 -11.60
CA PHE A 60 -27.83 -15.06 -12.22
C PHE A 60 -27.01 -15.31 -13.50
N ASN A 61 -26.93 -16.55 -13.97
CA ASN A 61 -26.20 -16.97 -15.18
C ASN A 61 -24.72 -16.51 -15.19
N LEU A 62 -24.05 -16.58 -14.04
CA LEU A 62 -22.72 -16.02 -13.78
C LEU A 62 -21.57 -17.00 -14.08
N SER A 63 -21.87 -18.23 -14.49
CA SER A 63 -20.86 -19.28 -14.57
C SER A 63 -19.96 -19.19 -15.82
N SER A 64 -18.71 -18.81 -15.62
CA SER A 64 -17.57 -19.31 -16.40
C SER A 64 -16.60 -20.02 -15.45
N ALA A 65 -16.58 -21.36 -15.51
CA ALA A 65 -15.88 -22.33 -14.65
C ALA A 65 -14.36 -22.08 -14.44
N PRO A 66 -13.67 -22.66 -13.41
CA PRO A 66 -14.06 -23.84 -12.60
C PRO A 66 -14.31 -23.58 -11.10
N ASN A 67 -15.23 -24.41 -10.60
CA ASN A 67 -15.83 -24.38 -9.27
C ASN A 67 -14.96 -25.16 -8.25
N THR A 68 -13.88 -24.54 -7.76
CA THR A 68 -13.16 -25.10 -6.60
C THR A 68 -14.02 -24.92 -5.35
N PRO A 69 -14.16 -25.96 -4.49
CA PRO A 69 -14.93 -25.84 -3.26
C PRO A 69 -14.44 -24.64 -2.44
N ALA A 70 -15.36 -23.79 -1.98
CA ALA A 70 -15.06 -22.54 -1.25
C ALA A 70 -14.04 -22.75 -0.12
N ARG A 71 -14.14 -23.87 0.60
CA ARG A 71 -13.24 -24.28 1.70
C ARG A 71 -11.80 -24.60 1.30
N THR A 72 -11.55 -24.87 0.03
CA THR A 72 -10.21 -25.22 -0.50
C THR A 72 -9.65 -24.16 -1.45
N ARG A 73 -10.39 -23.06 -1.64
CA ARG A 73 -10.05 -21.97 -2.54
C ARG A 73 -8.75 -21.31 -2.09
N SER A 74 -7.81 -21.18 -3.01
CA SER A 74 -6.52 -20.52 -2.78
C SER A 74 -6.21 -19.59 -3.94
N GLY A 75 -5.55 -18.47 -3.67
CA GLY A 75 -5.19 -17.44 -4.65
C GLY A 75 -5.73 -16.06 -4.31
N LEU A 76 -5.57 -15.13 -5.26
CA LEU A 76 -6.04 -13.76 -5.15
C LEU A 76 -7.44 -13.61 -5.70
N TYR A 77 -8.26 -12.90 -4.94
CA TYR A 77 -9.63 -12.59 -5.30
C TYR A 77 -9.91 -11.12 -5.05
N VAL A 78 -10.88 -10.59 -5.80
CA VAL A 78 -11.46 -9.28 -5.57
C VAL A 78 -12.85 -9.50 -5.02
N LEU A 79 -13.09 -9.01 -3.82
CA LEU A 79 -14.43 -8.89 -3.25
C LEU A 79 -15.10 -7.69 -3.91
N ALA A 80 -16.19 -7.93 -4.62
CA ALA A 80 -16.89 -6.91 -5.37
C ALA A 80 -18.40 -7.02 -5.19
N LEU A 81 -19.08 -5.88 -5.31
CA LEU A 81 -20.53 -5.82 -5.35
C LEU A 81 -21.00 -5.70 -6.79
N ARG A 82 -22.09 -6.39 -7.11
CA ARG A 82 -22.73 -6.32 -8.42
C ARG A 82 -24.20 -5.97 -8.25
N PRO A 83 -24.72 -4.92 -8.91
CA PRO A 83 -26.15 -4.72 -9.01
C PRO A 83 -26.74 -5.86 -9.86
N VAL A 84 -27.77 -6.50 -9.34
CA VAL A 84 -28.47 -7.59 -10.01
C VAL A 84 -29.97 -7.36 -9.95
N GLU A 85 -30.65 -7.74 -11.01
CA GLU A 85 -32.10 -7.77 -11.08
C GLU A 85 -32.53 -9.22 -11.22
N PHE A 86 -33.50 -9.65 -10.44
CA PHE A 86 -34.12 -10.96 -10.61
C PHE A 86 -35.63 -10.89 -10.44
N THR A 87 -36.33 -11.77 -11.15
CA THR A 87 -37.76 -11.94 -10.99
C THR A 87 -38.05 -12.75 -9.74
N ALA A 88 -38.76 -12.16 -8.79
CA ALA A 88 -39.38 -12.88 -7.68
C ALA A 88 -40.85 -13.18 -8.03
N ASN A 89 -41.41 -14.27 -7.47
CA ASN A 89 -42.83 -14.63 -7.59
C ASN A 89 -43.33 -14.78 -9.05
N PRO A 90 -42.78 -15.68 -9.88
CA PRO A 90 -43.24 -15.86 -11.25
C PRO A 90 -44.72 -16.24 -11.28
N ILE A 91 -45.55 -15.45 -11.97
CA ILE A 91 -46.98 -15.73 -12.11
C ILE A 91 -47.17 -16.60 -13.35
N ALA A 92 -47.61 -17.84 -13.12
CA ALA A 92 -48.02 -18.73 -14.20
C ALA A 92 -49.28 -18.18 -14.87
N SER A 93 -49.16 -17.71 -16.10
CA SER A 93 -50.35 -17.34 -16.88
C SER A 93 -50.94 -18.62 -17.49
N TYR A 94 -52.24 -18.81 -17.27
CA TYR A 94 -52.99 -19.90 -17.90
C TYR A 94 -53.54 -19.41 -19.23
N PRO A 95 -53.30 -20.14 -20.34
CA PRO A 95 -53.83 -19.76 -21.64
C PRO A 95 -55.37 -19.80 -21.62
N THR A 96 -56.01 -18.79 -22.22
CA THR A 96 -57.47 -18.70 -22.36
C THR A 96 -58.03 -19.58 -23.49
N SER A 97 -57.18 -20.34 -24.17
CA SER A 97 -57.56 -21.25 -25.25
C SER A 97 -57.03 -22.67 -24.99
N ILE A 98 -57.77 -23.68 -25.47
CA ILE A 98 -57.46 -25.11 -25.28
C ILE A 98 -56.13 -25.52 -25.95
N GLN A 99 -55.59 -24.69 -26.86
CA GLN A 99 -54.32 -24.92 -27.57
C GLN A 99 -53.21 -23.90 -27.21
N GLY A 100 -53.44 -22.99 -26.26
CA GLY A 100 -52.47 -21.95 -25.93
C GLY A 100 -51.24 -22.48 -25.21
N THR A 101 -50.06 -21.97 -25.55
CA THR A 101 -48.81 -22.27 -24.84
C THR A 101 -48.79 -21.55 -23.50
N ARG A 102 -48.39 -22.24 -22.43
CA ARG A 102 -48.17 -21.59 -21.13
C ARG A 102 -47.06 -20.55 -21.27
N THR A 103 -47.32 -19.31 -20.92
CA THR A 103 -46.28 -18.28 -20.80
C THR A 103 -46.13 -17.89 -19.34
N THR A 104 -44.89 -17.77 -18.88
CA THR A 104 -44.58 -17.19 -17.56
C THR A 104 -44.51 -15.68 -17.72
N HIS A 105 -45.26 -14.94 -16.92
CA HIS A 105 -45.09 -13.49 -16.79
C HIS A 105 -44.27 -13.20 -15.54
N ASP A 106 -43.41 -12.19 -15.62
CA ASP A 106 -42.69 -11.69 -14.45
C ASP A 106 -43.69 -11.10 -13.45
N GLY A 107 -43.63 -11.57 -12.20
CA GLY A 107 -44.50 -11.12 -11.12
C GLY A 107 -43.99 -9.83 -10.49
N ASP A 108 -42.78 -9.87 -9.91
CA ASP A 108 -42.08 -8.73 -9.34
C ASP A 108 -40.62 -8.70 -9.81
N ILE A 109 -40.13 -7.54 -10.27
CA ILE A 109 -38.69 -7.33 -10.52
C ILE A 109 -38.07 -6.79 -9.24
N VAL A 110 -37.08 -7.51 -8.70
CA VAL A 110 -36.36 -7.12 -7.48
C VAL A 110 -34.95 -6.67 -7.83
N GLU A 111 -34.66 -5.41 -7.53
CA GLU A 111 -33.30 -4.86 -7.53
C GLU A 111 -32.57 -5.30 -6.26
N ALA A 112 -31.41 -5.93 -6.42
CA ALA A 112 -30.58 -6.39 -5.32
C ALA A 112 -29.09 -6.13 -5.59
N THR A 113 -28.29 -6.24 -4.54
CA THR A 113 -26.83 -6.19 -4.63
C THR A 113 -26.28 -7.56 -4.27
N ALA A 114 -25.64 -8.22 -5.25
CA ALA A 114 -24.93 -9.47 -5.02
C ALA A 114 -23.49 -9.21 -4.60
N VAL A 115 -23.03 -9.93 -3.57
CA VAL A 115 -21.61 -9.99 -3.23
C VAL A 115 -20.97 -11.10 -4.05
N SER A 116 -19.90 -10.77 -4.75
CA SER A 116 -19.19 -11.71 -5.62
C SER A 116 -17.71 -11.75 -5.29
N LEU A 117 -17.12 -12.94 -5.39
CA LEU A 117 -15.70 -13.15 -5.24
C LEU A 117 -15.08 -13.45 -6.60
N VAL A 118 -14.47 -12.44 -7.21
CA VAL A 118 -13.93 -12.53 -8.58
C VAL A 118 -12.47 -12.92 -8.53
N PRO A 119 -12.03 -14.01 -9.20
CA PRO A 119 -10.61 -14.36 -9.24
C PRO A 119 -9.81 -13.26 -9.93
N TYR A 120 -8.71 -12.83 -9.31
CA TYR A 120 -7.82 -11.84 -9.90
C TYR A 120 -6.80 -12.57 -10.79
N PRO A 121 -6.81 -12.36 -12.13
CA PRO A 121 -5.94 -13.11 -13.01
C PRO A 121 -4.48 -12.74 -12.74
N ASN A 122 -3.70 -13.76 -12.37
CA ASN A 122 -2.27 -13.62 -12.18
C ASN A 122 -1.57 -13.68 -13.54
N PRO A 123 -0.78 -12.66 -13.95
CA PRO A 123 0.08 -12.84 -15.11
C PRO A 123 1.11 -13.93 -14.81
N VAL A 124 1.10 -14.96 -15.64
CA VAL A 124 2.02 -16.09 -15.58
C VAL A 124 3.46 -15.58 -15.72
N GLY A 125 4.36 -15.94 -14.80
CA GLY A 125 5.79 -15.54 -14.86
C GLY A 125 6.26 -14.61 -13.72
N TRP A 126 5.42 -14.35 -12.73
CA TRP A 126 5.72 -13.40 -11.67
C TRP A 126 6.48 -14.02 -10.48
N THR A 127 7.70 -13.54 -10.23
CA THR A 127 8.66 -14.12 -9.27
C THR A 127 8.29 -13.93 -7.80
N GLY A 128 7.38 -13.01 -7.47
CA GLY A 128 6.92 -12.75 -6.10
C GLY A 128 5.73 -13.61 -5.63
N MET A 129 4.99 -14.22 -6.56
CA MET A 129 3.74 -14.93 -6.24
C MET A 129 3.95 -16.33 -5.67
N ASN A 130 5.03 -16.99 -6.09
CA ASN A 130 5.43 -18.29 -5.55
C ASN A 130 6.19 -18.12 -4.23
N SER A 131 6.30 -16.89 -3.72
CA SER A 131 6.81 -16.67 -2.37
C SER A 131 5.82 -17.30 -1.38
N PRO A 132 6.27 -18.14 -0.43
CA PRO A 132 5.45 -18.58 0.68
C PRO A 132 5.03 -17.42 1.60
N ASP A 133 5.71 -16.27 1.50
CA ASP A 133 5.49 -15.12 2.36
C ASP A 133 4.39 -14.20 1.82
N ALA A 134 3.26 -14.16 2.52
CA ALA A 134 2.08 -13.39 2.12
C ALA A 134 2.35 -11.87 2.02
N SER A 135 3.28 -11.34 2.84
CA SER A 135 3.71 -9.93 2.77
C SER A 135 4.47 -9.62 1.48
N ALA A 136 5.36 -10.51 1.04
CA ALA A 136 6.11 -10.36 -0.20
C ALA A 136 5.17 -10.42 -1.41
N GLN A 137 4.18 -11.32 -1.39
CA GLN A 137 3.12 -11.38 -2.41
C GLN A 137 2.35 -10.05 -2.48
N ARG A 138 1.90 -9.51 -1.34
CA ARG A 138 1.19 -8.22 -1.28
C ARG A 138 2.03 -7.06 -1.80
N ALA A 139 3.29 -6.97 -1.36
CA ALA A 139 4.24 -5.93 -1.75
C ALA A 139 4.47 -5.87 -3.26
N ALA A 140 4.62 -7.06 -3.84
CA ALA A 140 4.87 -7.21 -5.24
C ALA A 140 3.60 -6.80 -6.03
N LEU A 141 2.41 -7.18 -5.55
CA LEU A 141 1.15 -6.89 -6.23
C LEU A 141 0.87 -5.40 -6.24
N ALA A 142 1.16 -4.71 -5.13
CA ALA A 142 1.14 -3.26 -5.06
C ALA A 142 2.04 -2.63 -6.14
N ARG A 143 3.28 -3.10 -6.29
CA ARG A 143 4.17 -2.62 -7.36
C ARG A 143 3.57 -2.81 -8.75
N GLN A 144 2.98 -3.97 -9.04
CA GLN A 144 2.37 -4.20 -10.35
C GLN A 144 1.20 -3.26 -10.63
N ILE A 145 0.30 -3.08 -9.66
CA ILE A 145 -0.91 -2.26 -9.82
C ILE A 145 -0.53 -0.79 -9.98
N PHE A 146 0.39 -0.28 -9.15
CA PHE A 146 0.67 1.16 -9.07
C PHE A 146 1.81 1.64 -9.97
N LEU A 147 2.82 0.81 -10.28
CA LEU A 147 3.95 1.22 -11.14
C LEU A 147 3.78 0.77 -12.57
N ASN A 148 3.41 -0.49 -12.80
CA ASN A 148 3.31 -1.03 -14.15
C ASN A 148 1.98 -0.69 -14.84
N ALA A 149 1.06 -0.02 -14.12
CA ALA A 149 -0.29 0.33 -14.58
C ALA A 149 -1.06 -0.84 -15.21
N ASN A 150 -0.70 -2.08 -14.86
CA ASN A 150 -1.38 -3.29 -15.33
C ASN A 150 -2.53 -3.59 -14.37
N ALA A 151 -3.50 -2.69 -14.32
CA ALA A 151 -4.80 -3.02 -13.76
C ALA A 151 -5.41 -4.05 -14.70
N THR A 152 -5.42 -5.33 -14.30
CA THR A 152 -6.22 -6.32 -15.01
C THR A 152 -7.65 -5.82 -15.03
N GLN A 153 -8.22 -5.71 -16.23
CA GLN A 153 -9.55 -5.14 -16.42
C GLN A 153 -10.58 -6.02 -15.71
N LEU A 154 -10.95 -5.60 -14.50
CA LEU A 154 -12.16 -6.06 -13.84
C LEU A 154 -13.36 -5.59 -14.67
N SER A 155 -14.47 -6.34 -14.60
CA SER A 155 -15.69 -5.94 -15.32
C SER A 155 -16.16 -4.56 -14.83
N ASN A 156 -16.62 -3.71 -15.75
CA ASN A 156 -17.16 -2.39 -15.40
C ASN A 156 -18.51 -2.48 -14.64
N ALA A 157 -19.16 -3.65 -14.70
CA ALA A 157 -20.43 -3.92 -14.00
C ALA A 157 -20.24 -4.30 -12.52
N ILE A 158 -19.00 -4.36 -12.02
CA ILE A 158 -18.73 -4.67 -10.61
C ILE A 158 -18.10 -3.46 -9.91
N LEU A 159 -18.48 -3.26 -8.65
CA LEU A 159 -17.87 -2.31 -7.73
C LEU A 159 -16.84 -3.05 -6.86
N PRO A 160 -15.53 -2.93 -7.15
CA PRO A 160 -14.51 -3.58 -6.33
C PRO A 160 -14.41 -2.91 -4.96
N LEU A 161 -14.43 -3.73 -3.91
CA LEU A 161 -14.33 -3.26 -2.53
C LEU A 161 -12.95 -3.51 -1.93
N ALA A 162 -12.46 -4.74 -2.02
CA ALA A 162 -11.18 -5.13 -1.45
C ALA A 162 -10.55 -6.30 -2.20
N MET A 163 -9.23 -6.32 -2.18
CA MET A 163 -8.45 -7.45 -2.65
C MET A 163 -8.14 -8.37 -1.48
N ILE A 164 -8.33 -9.67 -1.67
CA ILE A 164 -8.23 -10.68 -0.63
C ILE A 164 -7.32 -11.79 -1.11
N ASN A 165 -6.36 -12.19 -0.27
CA ASN A 165 -5.55 -13.37 -0.51
C ASN A 165 -6.00 -14.54 0.35
N LEU A 166 -6.42 -15.62 -0.30
CA LEU A 166 -6.90 -16.82 0.33
C LEU A 166 -5.85 -17.93 0.26
N THR A 167 -5.60 -18.57 1.40
CA THR A 167 -4.82 -19.81 1.47
C THR A 167 -5.69 -20.89 2.10
N ARG A 168 -6.09 -21.89 1.31
CA ARG A 168 -6.97 -23.00 1.75
C ARG A 168 -8.23 -22.49 2.48
N GLY A 169 -8.91 -21.49 1.90
CA GLY A 169 -10.13 -20.90 2.46
C GLY A 169 -9.93 -19.91 3.60
N VAL A 170 -8.70 -19.67 4.06
CA VAL A 170 -8.37 -18.71 5.12
C VAL A 170 -7.84 -17.40 4.53
N ILE A 171 -8.31 -16.28 5.06
CA ILE A 171 -7.84 -14.94 4.68
C ILE A 171 -6.47 -14.71 5.30
N THR A 172 -5.47 -14.53 4.46
CA THR A 172 -4.10 -14.18 4.90
C THR A 172 -3.93 -12.67 5.04
N TRP A 173 -4.53 -11.89 4.15
CA TRP A 173 -4.62 -10.44 4.21
C TRP A 173 -5.79 -9.96 3.35
N ALA A 174 -6.30 -8.77 3.67
CA ALA A 174 -7.30 -8.05 2.89
C ALA A 174 -6.86 -6.59 2.74
N ASP A 175 -6.90 -6.06 1.52
CA ASP A 175 -6.46 -4.70 1.20
C ASP A 175 -7.51 -3.99 0.33
N PRO A 176 -8.26 -3.02 0.90
CA PRO A 176 -9.24 -2.24 0.16
C PRO A 176 -8.61 -1.36 -0.94
N TYR A 177 -7.44 -0.79 -0.68
CA TYR A 177 -6.86 0.27 -1.49
C TYR A 177 -6.16 -0.22 -2.76
N MET A 178 -5.89 -1.52 -2.86
CA MET A 178 -5.34 -2.10 -4.09
C MET A 178 -6.30 -1.94 -5.27
N VAL A 179 -7.59 -2.16 -5.06
CA VAL A 179 -8.62 -2.15 -6.11
C VAL A 179 -9.53 -0.93 -6.07
N ARG A 180 -9.73 -0.35 -4.88
CA ARG A 180 -10.59 0.81 -4.73
C ARG A 180 -9.93 2.07 -5.29
N ARG A 181 -10.71 2.87 -5.99
CA ARG A 181 -10.35 4.21 -6.43
C ARG A 181 -11.43 5.17 -5.96
N ASP A 182 -11.03 6.26 -5.30
CA ASP A 182 -11.95 7.36 -4.97
C ASP A 182 -12.08 8.25 -6.23
N THR A 183 -12.75 7.74 -7.25
CA THR A 183 -13.07 8.51 -8.45
C THR A 183 -14.42 9.21 -8.26
N GLY A 184 -14.38 10.49 -7.92
CA GLY A 184 -15.49 11.39 -8.21
C GLY A 184 -15.67 11.57 -9.73
N PRO A 185 -16.86 11.98 -10.20
CA PRO A 185 -17.12 12.23 -11.62
C PRO A 185 -16.17 13.26 -12.25
N GLU A 186 -15.54 14.12 -11.45
CA GLU A 186 -14.53 15.10 -11.90
C GLU A 186 -13.20 14.48 -12.40
N TYR A 187 -12.95 13.18 -12.18
CA TYR A 187 -11.70 12.54 -12.55
C TYR A 187 -11.75 11.73 -13.87
N SER A 188 -12.90 11.68 -14.53
CA SER A 188 -13.10 11.01 -15.83
C SER A 188 -12.79 11.97 -17.01
N GLY A 189 -11.51 12.28 -17.21
CA GLY A 189 -11.04 13.15 -18.30
C GLY A 189 -9.83 12.57 -19.03
N LEU A 190 -9.62 12.98 -20.29
CA LEU A 190 -8.44 12.62 -21.07
C LEU A 190 -7.18 13.17 -20.38
N ARG A 191 -6.26 12.29 -19.97
CA ARG A 191 -5.02 12.68 -19.29
C ARG A 191 -3.82 12.31 -20.14
N LEU A 192 -3.22 13.32 -20.78
CA LEU A 192 -1.99 13.16 -21.56
C LEU A 192 -0.77 13.02 -20.62
N GLY A 193 -0.51 11.81 -20.17
CA GLY A 193 0.76 11.45 -19.50
C GLY A 193 0.92 11.89 -18.05
N LEU A 194 -0.16 12.37 -17.40
CA LEU A 194 -0.19 12.61 -15.96
C LEU A 194 -0.68 11.35 -15.23
N SER A 195 -0.04 11.04 -14.10
CA SER A 195 -0.48 9.97 -13.20
C SER A 195 -1.87 10.27 -12.65
N ASP A 196 -2.68 9.23 -12.44
CA ASP A 196 -4.03 9.39 -11.91
C ASP A 196 -3.98 9.70 -10.39
N PRO A 197 -4.38 10.90 -9.93
CA PRO A 197 -4.44 11.24 -8.51
C PRO A 197 -5.24 10.24 -7.67
N ALA A 198 -6.31 9.63 -8.20
CA ALA A 198 -7.08 8.63 -7.46
C ALA A 198 -6.24 7.37 -7.22
N THR A 199 -5.50 6.91 -8.22
CA THR A 199 -4.56 5.80 -8.11
C THR A 199 -3.39 6.12 -7.17
N GLN A 200 -2.84 7.35 -7.22
CA GLN A 200 -1.76 7.76 -6.34
C GLN A 200 -2.19 7.85 -4.87
N ARG A 201 -3.37 8.42 -4.62
CA ARG A 201 -3.96 8.49 -3.29
C ARG A 201 -4.26 7.09 -2.76
N ALA A 202 -4.80 6.21 -3.59
CA ALA A 202 -5.01 4.81 -3.23
C ALA A 202 -3.67 4.13 -2.87
N PHE A 203 -2.59 4.40 -3.62
CA PHE A 203 -1.27 3.85 -3.30
C PHE A 203 -0.74 4.34 -1.95
N LEU A 204 -0.88 5.64 -1.64
CA LEU A 204 -0.51 6.18 -0.34
C LEU A 204 -1.26 5.48 0.80
N MET A 205 -2.58 5.31 0.66
CA MET A 205 -3.41 4.69 1.68
C MET A 205 -3.09 3.20 1.86
N GLN A 206 -2.85 2.49 0.75
CA GLN A 206 -2.38 1.10 0.74
C GLN A 206 -1.08 0.98 1.54
N TYR A 207 -0.10 1.83 1.23
CA TYR A 207 1.19 1.86 1.90
C TYR A 207 1.08 2.20 3.39
N ASP A 208 0.30 3.22 3.77
CA ASP A 208 0.12 3.62 5.18
C ASP A 208 -0.55 2.51 6.00
N SER A 209 -1.56 1.84 5.45
CA SER A 209 -2.22 0.70 6.09
C SER A 209 -1.24 -0.45 6.34
N GLN A 210 -0.48 -0.86 5.32
CA GLN A 210 0.50 -1.94 5.43
C GLN A 210 1.66 -1.58 6.38
N LEU A 211 2.08 -0.32 6.40
CA LEU A 211 3.12 0.16 7.30
C LEU A 211 2.66 0.11 8.77
N GLN A 212 1.45 0.58 9.07
CA GLN A 212 0.90 0.54 10.42
C GLN A 212 0.73 -0.90 10.91
N GLU A 213 0.27 -1.80 10.04
CA GLU A 213 0.15 -3.22 10.32
C GLU A 213 1.52 -3.84 10.65
N THR A 214 2.54 -3.56 9.83
CA THR A 214 3.90 -4.07 10.03
C THR A 214 4.53 -3.54 11.32
N VAL A 215 4.36 -2.26 11.63
CA VAL A 215 4.87 -1.66 12.88
C VAL A 215 4.16 -2.26 14.09
N SER A 216 2.83 -2.41 14.03
CA SER A 216 2.05 -3.00 15.12
C SER A 216 2.42 -4.47 15.36
N MET A 217 2.61 -5.24 14.30
CA MET A 217 3.09 -6.62 14.35
C MET A 217 4.47 -6.71 15.02
N ARG A 218 5.40 -5.81 14.70
CA ARG A 218 6.73 -5.80 15.32
C ARG A 218 6.71 -5.41 16.80
N LEU A 219 5.94 -4.39 17.14
CA LEU A 219 5.80 -3.94 18.52
C LEU A 219 5.15 -5.02 19.41
N THR A 220 4.14 -5.72 18.90
CA THR A 220 3.50 -6.85 19.63
C THR A 220 4.43 -8.05 19.76
N ALA A 221 5.31 -8.28 18.79
CA ALA A 221 6.40 -9.27 18.88
C ALA A 221 7.57 -8.84 19.78
N GLY A 222 7.52 -7.68 20.42
CA GLY A 222 8.58 -7.16 21.29
C GLY A 222 9.83 -6.68 20.54
N THR A 223 9.75 -6.53 19.21
CA THR A 223 10.85 -6.03 18.37
C THR A 223 10.70 -4.53 18.16
N SER A 224 11.82 -3.82 17.94
CA SER A 224 11.79 -2.39 17.61
C SER A 224 11.04 -2.13 16.29
N ALA A 225 10.39 -0.97 16.18
CA ALA A 225 9.68 -0.54 14.98
C ALA A 225 10.58 -0.22 13.76
N SER A 226 11.89 -0.45 13.87
CA SER A 226 12.86 -0.28 12.78
C SER A 226 12.85 -1.49 11.85
N PHE A 227 12.88 -1.27 10.54
CA PHE A 227 12.97 -2.32 9.52
C PHE A 227 13.38 -1.72 8.16
N ALA A 228 13.90 -2.55 7.25
CA ALA A 228 14.19 -2.13 5.89
C ALA A 228 12.92 -2.20 5.02
N ALA A 229 12.66 -1.16 4.24
CA ALA A 229 11.50 -1.09 3.37
C ALA A 229 11.49 -2.24 2.35
N THR A 230 12.66 -2.69 1.88
CA THR A 230 12.83 -3.81 0.95
C THR A 230 12.31 -5.14 1.48
N ASP A 231 12.17 -5.30 2.80
CA ASP A 231 11.67 -6.56 3.40
C ASP A 231 10.15 -6.71 3.23
N TYR A 232 9.41 -5.60 3.17
CA TYR A 232 7.94 -5.57 3.16
C TYR A 232 7.35 -4.84 1.96
N PHE A 233 8.13 -4.09 1.20
CA PHE A 233 7.69 -3.26 0.09
C PHE A 233 8.61 -3.45 -1.12
N GLN A 234 8.02 -3.53 -2.32
CA GLN A 234 8.78 -3.50 -3.58
C GLN A 234 8.75 -2.13 -4.25
N ALA A 235 7.80 -1.28 -3.87
CA ALA A 235 7.72 0.09 -4.33
C ALA A 235 7.16 0.97 -3.21
N LEU A 236 7.54 2.25 -3.22
CA LEU A 236 7.10 3.25 -2.28
C LEU A 236 6.37 4.38 -3.01
N PRO A 237 5.33 4.98 -2.40
CA PRO A 237 4.76 6.22 -2.91
C PRO A 237 5.82 7.34 -2.89
N PRO A 238 5.65 8.39 -3.70
CA PRO A 238 6.61 9.50 -3.73
C PRO A 238 6.69 10.26 -2.41
N ALA A 239 5.61 10.27 -1.62
CA ALA A 239 5.59 10.79 -0.27
C ALA A 239 4.78 9.83 0.62
N GLY A 240 5.12 9.75 1.90
CA GLY A 240 4.42 8.88 2.84
C GLY A 240 4.98 8.95 4.25
N ARG A 241 4.46 8.11 5.15
CA ARG A 241 5.01 7.96 6.50
C ARG A 241 6.16 6.97 6.54
N PHE A 242 7.07 7.11 7.48
CA PHE A 242 8.08 6.09 7.76
C PHE A 242 8.35 5.98 9.28
N PRO A 243 8.82 4.83 9.77
CA PRO A 243 9.10 4.66 11.20
C PRO A 243 10.37 5.43 11.63
N LEU A 244 10.23 6.36 12.59
CA LEU A 244 11.36 7.15 13.10
C LEU A 244 12.38 6.32 13.86
N ALA A 245 11.97 5.17 14.39
CA ALA A 245 12.86 4.17 15.01
C ALA A 245 13.96 3.67 14.05
N SER A 246 13.79 3.84 12.74
CA SER A 246 14.79 3.47 11.73
C SER A 246 15.91 4.50 11.55
N ILE A 247 15.85 5.64 12.24
CA ILE A 247 16.90 6.66 12.24
C ILE A 247 17.65 6.59 13.56
N SER A 248 18.97 6.48 13.51
CA SER A 248 19.84 6.57 14.68
C SER A 248 20.91 7.64 14.50
N PHE A 249 21.26 8.31 15.60
CA PHE A 249 22.23 9.40 15.61
C PHE A 249 23.52 8.95 16.27
N SER A 250 24.62 9.31 15.63
CA SER A 250 25.96 8.99 16.10
C SER A 250 26.85 10.22 16.01
N SER A 251 27.86 10.32 16.88
CA SER A 251 28.72 11.51 16.93
C SER A 251 30.17 11.08 16.95
N GLN A 252 30.99 11.68 16.08
CA GLN A 252 32.42 11.42 16.03
C GLN A 252 33.19 12.74 16.06
N ASN A 253 34.05 12.93 17.07
CA ASN A 253 35.01 14.03 17.18
C ASN A 253 34.48 15.46 16.87
N THR A 254 33.20 15.74 17.17
CA THR A 254 32.44 17.02 17.01
C THR A 254 31.45 17.03 15.82
N THR A 255 31.55 16.11 14.87
CA THR A 255 30.57 15.98 13.77
C THR A 255 29.44 15.03 14.16
N GLN A 256 28.20 15.51 14.07
CA GLN A 256 27.01 14.66 14.20
C GLN A 256 26.67 14.04 12.85
N THR A 257 26.43 12.75 12.86
CA THR A 257 25.96 12.02 11.69
C THR A 257 24.74 11.19 12.06
N PHE A 258 23.94 10.87 11.06
CA PHE A 258 22.82 9.95 11.23
C PHE A 258 23.00 8.74 10.31
N THR A 259 22.43 7.63 10.75
CA THR A 259 22.30 6.40 9.98
C THR A 259 20.82 6.08 9.85
N GLN A 260 20.47 5.42 8.75
CA GLN A 260 19.09 5.10 8.42
C GLN A 260 19.01 3.63 7.99
N ALA A 261 17.98 2.93 8.45
CA ALA A 261 17.76 1.51 8.15
C ALA A 261 16.54 1.26 7.24
N PHE A 262 15.73 2.28 6.94
CA PHE A 262 14.45 2.11 6.23
C PHE A 262 14.61 2.11 4.71
N PHE A 263 15.25 3.13 4.14
CA PHE A 263 15.48 3.22 2.71
C PHE A 263 16.69 2.38 2.29
N PRO A 264 16.78 1.96 1.01
CA PRO A 264 17.99 1.37 0.49
C PRO A 264 19.21 2.27 0.76
N PRO A 265 20.37 1.69 1.11
CA PRO A 265 21.57 2.47 1.37
C PRO A 265 21.95 3.35 0.17
N GLN A 266 21.61 2.98 -1.06
CA GLN A 266 22.02 3.73 -2.24
C GLN A 266 21.27 5.06 -2.43
N LEU A 267 20.18 5.29 -1.71
CA LEU A 267 19.35 6.48 -1.84
C LEU A 267 19.88 7.62 -0.94
N ASP A 268 19.99 8.85 -1.49
CA ASP A 268 20.38 10.03 -0.69
C ASP A 268 19.20 10.48 0.16
N MET A 269 19.32 10.32 1.49
CA MET A 269 18.31 10.79 2.44
C MET A 269 18.83 12.02 3.18
N ARG A 270 17.97 13.03 3.32
CA ARG A 270 18.27 14.25 4.08
C ARG A 270 17.23 14.45 5.17
N LEU A 271 17.69 14.82 6.36
CA LEU A 271 16.82 15.04 7.50
C LEU A 271 16.45 16.53 7.62
N SER A 272 15.17 16.83 7.79
CA SER A 272 14.65 18.17 8.07
C SER A 272 13.52 18.10 9.08
N VAL A 273 13.30 19.19 9.81
CA VAL A 273 12.10 19.39 10.63
C VAL A 273 11.06 20.19 9.85
N ILE A 274 9.79 19.95 10.12
CA ILE A 274 8.69 20.69 9.51
C ILE A 274 7.54 20.92 10.50
N PRO A 275 6.84 22.06 10.44
CA PRO A 275 5.59 22.25 11.16
C PRO A 275 4.53 21.22 10.76
N MET A 276 3.81 20.67 11.74
CA MET A 276 2.81 19.62 11.51
C MET A 276 1.65 20.04 10.57
N ASP A 277 1.36 21.34 10.49
CA ASP A 277 0.30 21.91 9.66
C ASP A 277 0.67 22.01 8.16
N GLU A 278 1.95 21.96 7.81
CA GLU A 278 2.41 22.03 6.41
C GLU A 278 2.49 20.66 5.73
N ILE A 279 2.45 19.58 6.52
CA ILE A 279 2.63 18.21 6.02
C ILE A 279 1.58 17.81 4.99
N PRO A 280 0.27 18.06 5.19
CA PRO A 280 -0.74 17.67 4.20
C PRO A 280 -0.48 18.31 2.83
N ALA A 281 -0.12 19.60 2.82
CA ALA A 281 0.17 20.34 1.59
C ALA A 281 1.42 19.80 0.87
N LEU A 282 2.47 19.44 1.62
CA LEU A 282 3.67 18.87 1.00
C LEU A 282 3.47 17.44 0.50
N VAL A 283 2.69 16.63 1.21
CA VAL A 283 2.35 15.27 0.75
C VAL A 283 1.58 15.36 -0.56
N GLU A 284 0.63 16.30 -0.67
CA GLU A 284 -0.13 16.54 -1.89
C GLU A 284 0.76 16.99 -3.07
N ASP A 285 1.68 17.94 -2.86
CA ASP A 285 2.64 18.34 -3.91
C ASP A 285 3.56 17.17 -4.31
N GLY A 286 4.01 16.37 -3.33
CA GLY A 286 4.84 15.20 -3.55
C GLY A 286 4.17 14.12 -4.39
N MET A 287 2.83 14.02 -4.36
CA MET A 287 2.10 13.05 -5.19
C MET A 287 2.25 13.30 -6.68
N SER A 288 2.61 14.50 -7.12
CA SER A 288 2.89 14.76 -8.55
C SER A 288 4.10 13.96 -9.09
N LEU A 289 4.94 13.41 -8.22
CA LEU A 289 6.15 12.68 -8.62
C LEU A 289 5.88 11.19 -8.84
N PRO A 290 6.70 10.53 -9.68
CA PRO A 290 6.57 9.09 -9.86
C PRO A 290 6.90 8.34 -8.56
N PRO A 291 6.30 7.17 -8.34
CA PRO A 291 6.69 6.24 -7.28
C PRO A 291 8.19 5.88 -7.30
N ILE A 292 8.69 5.39 -6.16
CA ILE A 292 10.06 4.89 -6.01
C ILE A 292 10.00 3.37 -6.13
N ASP A 293 10.66 2.79 -7.13
CA ASP A 293 10.79 1.33 -7.27
C ASP A 293 12.00 0.85 -6.48
N LEU A 294 11.80 -0.06 -5.51
CA LEU A 294 12.87 -0.62 -4.66
C LEU A 294 13.53 -1.87 -5.27
N THR A 295 13.05 -2.34 -6.41
CA THR A 295 13.59 -3.52 -7.10
C THR A 295 14.69 -3.17 -8.11
N LEU A 296 14.92 -1.87 -8.34
CA LEU A 296 15.93 -1.40 -9.28
C LEU A 296 17.35 -1.65 -8.75
N PRO A 297 18.35 -1.78 -9.65
CA PRO A 297 19.74 -1.92 -9.25
C PRO A 297 20.27 -0.65 -8.56
N ALA A 298 21.32 -0.83 -7.76
CA ALA A 298 21.97 0.20 -6.94
C ALA A 298 22.26 1.54 -7.67
N ASN A 299 22.64 1.47 -8.95
CA ASN A 299 22.97 2.65 -9.76
C ASN A 299 21.76 3.51 -10.13
N ALA A 300 20.56 2.94 -10.15
CA ALA A 300 19.34 3.67 -10.50
C ALA A 300 18.89 4.66 -9.40
N TYR A 301 19.39 4.50 -8.17
CA TYR A 301 19.07 5.37 -7.04
C TYR A 301 19.97 6.60 -6.93
N ALA A 302 21.03 6.70 -7.74
CA ALA A 302 22.03 7.77 -7.63
C ALA A 302 21.42 9.18 -7.81
N ASP A 303 20.39 9.31 -8.66
CA ASP A 303 19.71 10.58 -8.93
C ASP A 303 18.46 10.80 -8.05
N LEU A 304 18.15 9.84 -7.17
CA LEU A 304 17.00 9.88 -6.28
C LEU A 304 17.41 10.40 -4.90
N SER A 305 16.77 11.49 -4.48
CA SER A 305 16.92 12.03 -3.13
C SER A 305 15.56 12.13 -2.44
N VAL A 306 15.56 11.86 -1.14
CA VAL A 306 14.36 11.87 -0.28
C VAL A 306 14.62 12.73 0.95
N PHE A 307 13.67 13.59 1.29
CA PHE A 307 13.67 14.30 2.56
C PHE A 307 12.89 13.50 3.60
N ALA A 308 13.56 13.14 4.69
CA ALA A 308 12.93 12.68 5.91
C ALA A 308 12.55 13.90 6.76
N LEU A 309 11.25 14.10 6.92
CA LEU A 309 10.61 15.19 7.64
C LEU A 309 10.15 14.72 9.02
N ILE A 310 10.65 15.38 10.07
CA ILE A 310 10.20 15.17 11.44
C ILE A 310 9.12 16.23 11.75
N PRO A 311 7.88 15.82 12.04
CA PRO A 311 6.79 16.73 12.37
C PRO A 311 7.03 17.38 13.74
N VAL A 312 6.95 18.71 13.83
CA VAL A 312 7.11 19.46 15.09
C VAL A 312 5.95 20.46 15.25
N PRO A 313 5.45 20.71 16.48
CA PRO A 313 4.48 21.77 16.72
C PRO A 313 5.02 23.15 16.34
N ARG A 314 4.17 23.99 15.72
CA ARG A 314 4.56 25.32 15.21
C ARG A 314 5.11 26.26 16.30
N SER A 315 4.65 26.14 17.54
CA SER A 315 5.08 26.95 18.68
C SER A 315 6.57 26.80 19.06
N GLY A 316 7.20 25.67 18.71
CA GLY A 316 8.61 25.39 19.02
C GLY A 316 9.54 25.37 17.80
N PHE A 317 8.99 25.51 16.59
CA PHE A 317 9.71 25.26 15.35
C PHE A 317 10.91 26.19 15.15
N ALA A 318 10.75 27.50 15.35
CA ALA A 318 11.82 28.47 15.10
C ALA A 318 13.02 28.27 16.04
N ALA A 319 12.77 28.02 17.33
CA ALA A 319 13.81 27.76 18.31
C ALA A 319 14.56 26.46 18.00
N LEU A 320 13.83 25.41 17.59
CA LEU A 320 14.40 24.12 17.27
C LEU A 320 15.17 24.17 15.94
N LYS A 321 14.66 24.84 14.90
CA LYS A 321 15.38 25.07 13.64
C LYS A 321 16.74 25.74 13.85
N ASN A 322 16.83 26.70 14.78
CA ASN A 322 18.07 27.41 15.09
C ASN A 322 19.06 26.57 15.92
N SER A 323 18.59 25.54 16.64
CA SER A 323 19.43 24.68 17.47
C SER A 323 19.91 23.41 16.75
N LEU A 324 19.32 23.07 15.60
CA LEU A 324 19.67 21.88 14.85
C LEU A 324 20.95 22.08 14.02
N PRO A 325 22.00 21.27 14.27
CA PRO A 325 23.16 21.26 13.40
C PRO A 325 22.81 20.64 12.04
N THR A 326 23.43 21.13 10.97
CA THR A 326 23.38 20.50 9.67
C THR A 326 24.05 19.13 9.76
N LEU A 327 23.27 18.07 9.54
CA LEU A 327 23.78 16.71 9.54
C LEU A 327 24.29 16.38 8.14
N SER A 328 25.51 15.85 8.07
CA SER A 328 25.94 15.10 6.90
C SER A 328 25.50 13.65 7.06
N PRO A 329 24.94 12.99 6.03
CA PRO A 329 24.65 11.56 6.10
C PRO A 329 25.96 10.81 6.37
N SER A 330 26.00 9.96 7.40
CA SER A 330 27.11 9.01 7.52
C SER A 330 26.83 7.88 6.56
N PRO A 331 27.74 7.56 5.63
CA PRO A 331 27.60 6.35 4.87
C PRO A 331 27.68 5.18 5.85
N THR A 332 26.57 4.46 6.02
CA THR A 332 26.55 3.14 6.65
C THR A 332 27.59 2.26 5.97
N VAL A 333 28.19 1.30 6.69
CA VAL A 333 29.25 0.43 6.15
C VAL A 333 28.80 -0.25 4.83
N SER A 334 27.51 -0.56 4.70
CA SER A 334 26.91 -1.06 3.45
C SER A 334 26.94 -0.05 2.29
N GLN A 335 26.74 1.25 2.54
CA GLN A 335 26.91 2.33 1.54
C GLN A 335 28.37 2.43 1.11
N ILE A 336 29.30 2.30 2.05
CA ILE A 336 30.74 2.32 1.76
C ILE A 336 31.10 1.16 0.83
N LEU A 337 30.60 -0.05 1.08
CA LEU A 337 30.92 -1.22 0.23
C LEU A 337 30.23 -1.17 -1.15
N SER A 338 29.04 -0.57 -1.25
CA SER A 338 28.22 -0.55 -2.48
C SER A 338 28.78 0.35 -3.59
N PHE A 339 29.46 1.44 -3.23
CA PHE A 339 29.95 2.45 -4.19
C PHE A 339 31.47 2.45 -4.38
N ARG A 340 32.19 1.48 -3.82
CA ARG A 340 33.65 1.40 -3.92
C ARG A 340 34.06 0.67 -5.19
N THR A 341 35.08 1.22 -5.85
CA THR A 341 35.79 0.50 -6.90
C THR A 341 36.57 -0.67 -6.29
N PRO A 342 36.81 -1.78 -7.03
CA PRO A 342 37.50 -2.97 -6.52
C PRO A 342 38.85 -2.67 -5.86
N ILE A 343 39.55 -1.63 -6.32
CA ILE A 343 40.85 -1.23 -5.78
C ILE A 343 40.76 -0.58 -4.38
N GLU A 344 39.65 0.08 -4.08
CA GLU A 344 39.43 0.69 -2.76
C GLU A 344 39.00 -0.35 -1.72
N LEU A 345 38.29 -1.41 -2.13
CA LEU A 345 38.06 -2.58 -1.28
C LEU A 345 39.38 -3.25 -0.90
N LEU A 346 40.30 -3.38 -1.86
CA LEU A 346 41.63 -3.95 -1.62
C LEU A 346 42.44 -3.13 -0.62
N ARG A 347 42.37 -1.80 -0.67
CA ARG A 347 43.00 -0.89 0.32
C ARG A 347 42.37 -1.00 1.72
N LEU A 348 41.07 -1.27 1.81
CA LEU A 348 40.38 -1.53 3.07
C LEU A 348 40.89 -2.82 3.72
N TYR A 349 41.01 -3.91 2.96
CA TYR A 349 41.55 -5.19 3.44
C TYR A 349 43.03 -5.12 3.80
N GLN A 350 43.79 -4.19 3.22
CA GLN A 350 45.18 -3.92 3.57
C GLN A 350 45.35 -3.11 4.88
N GLY A 351 44.25 -2.77 5.57
CA GLY A 351 44.29 -2.11 6.88
C GLY A 351 44.71 -0.64 6.85
N VAL A 352 44.75 -0.02 5.67
CA VAL A 352 45.22 1.37 5.48
C VAL A 352 44.15 2.39 5.88
N THR A 353 42.88 2.00 5.90
CA THR A 353 41.75 2.84 6.32
C THR A 353 41.19 2.39 7.65
N LEU A 354 41.38 3.20 8.69
CA LEU A 354 40.72 3.04 9.98
C LEU A 354 39.22 3.33 9.81
N ILE A 355 38.36 2.32 9.96
CA ILE A 355 36.91 2.52 10.11
C ILE A 355 36.69 2.99 11.54
N ASN A 356 36.57 4.28 11.74
CA ASN A 356 36.13 4.80 13.03
C ASN A 356 34.62 4.50 13.15
N LEU A 357 34.27 3.54 14.00
CA LEU A 357 32.87 3.22 14.26
C LEU A 357 32.27 4.38 15.07
N PRO A 358 31.22 5.04 14.58
CA PRO A 358 30.69 6.19 15.28
C PRO A 358 29.98 5.73 16.57
N THR A 359 30.19 6.45 17.68
CA THR A 359 29.57 6.10 18.95
C THR A 359 28.11 6.60 18.98
N PRO A 360 27.15 5.77 19.42
CA PRO A 360 25.75 6.18 19.54
C PRO A 360 25.64 7.34 20.53
N ARG A 361 24.96 8.44 20.15
CA ARG A 361 24.72 9.57 21.05
C ARG A 361 23.23 9.66 21.38
N GLN A 362 22.90 9.51 22.67
CA GLN A 362 21.52 9.62 23.17
C GLN A 362 21.03 11.07 23.32
N ASN A 363 21.93 12.06 23.30
CA ASN A 363 21.60 13.49 23.55
C ASN A 363 21.80 14.36 22.30
N SER A 364 21.16 14.00 21.18
CA SER A 364 21.11 14.85 19.99
C SER A 364 19.89 15.77 20.04
N PRO A 365 19.97 17.06 19.65
CA PRO A 365 18.79 17.92 19.51
C PRO A 365 17.76 17.32 18.53
N TRP A 366 18.20 16.45 17.61
CA TRP A 366 17.35 15.66 16.74
C TRP A 366 16.54 14.58 17.47
N LEU A 367 17.10 13.97 18.52
CA LEU A 367 16.35 13.02 19.37
C LEU A 367 15.28 13.73 20.19
N THR A 368 15.55 14.97 20.63
CA THR A 368 14.53 15.82 21.25
C THR A 368 13.41 16.19 20.26
N ALA A 369 13.75 16.43 18.99
CA ALA A 369 12.77 16.71 17.94
C ALA A 369 11.88 15.50 17.61
N ILE A 370 12.45 14.29 17.61
CA ILE A 370 11.70 13.03 17.42
C ILE A 370 10.82 12.73 18.63
N GLY A 371 11.34 12.96 19.85
CA GLY A 371 10.60 12.75 21.08
C GLY A 371 9.98 11.35 21.17
N ASN A 372 8.67 11.29 21.41
CA ASN A 372 7.91 10.04 21.52
C ASN A 372 7.12 9.70 20.24
N GLN A 373 7.51 10.26 19.09
CA GLN A 373 6.81 10.03 17.84
C GLN A 373 7.21 8.68 17.21
N THR A 374 6.20 7.90 16.80
CA THR A 374 6.45 6.65 16.08
C THR A 374 6.76 6.88 14.60
N TYR A 375 6.11 7.88 14.00
CA TYR A 375 6.11 8.11 12.56
C TYR A 375 6.66 9.49 12.19
N GLY A 376 7.51 9.51 11.17
CA GLY A 376 7.92 10.69 10.43
C GLY A 376 7.29 10.66 9.04
N PHE A 377 7.55 11.68 8.24
CA PHE A 377 7.09 11.76 6.85
C PHE A 377 8.30 11.80 5.92
N TYR A 378 8.22 11.18 4.76
CA TYR A 378 9.23 11.32 3.74
C TYR A 378 8.61 11.87 2.46
N ILE A 379 9.41 12.63 1.71
CA ILE A 379 9.01 13.21 0.43
C ILE A 379 10.17 13.09 -0.55
N ARG A 380 9.89 12.52 -1.72
CA ARG A 380 10.80 12.48 -2.85
C ARG A 380 11.06 13.90 -3.35
N ASN A 381 12.31 14.23 -3.58
CA ASN A 381 12.66 15.51 -4.18
C ASN A 381 12.58 15.43 -5.71
N ARG A 382 12.26 16.56 -6.35
CA ARG A 382 12.46 16.76 -7.79
C ARG A 382 13.96 16.81 -8.00
N SER A 383 14.50 15.81 -8.72
CA SER A 383 15.92 15.61 -9.09
C SER A 383 16.92 16.61 -8.49
N SER A 384 17.74 16.16 -7.53
CA SER A 384 18.94 16.90 -7.16
C SER A 384 20.06 16.43 -8.09
N PRO A 385 20.75 17.31 -8.85
CA PRO A 385 21.92 16.88 -9.61
C PRO A 385 22.94 16.25 -8.65
N ALA A 386 23.54 15.14 -9.07
CA ALA A 386 24.63 14.51 -8.33
C ALA A 386 25.80 15.50 -8.22
N TYR A 387 26.02 16.07 -7.03
CA TYR A 387 27.17 16.93 -6.79
C TYR A 387 28.40 16.05 -6.66
N VAL A 388 29.19 15.96 -7.73
CA VAL A 388 30.59 15.51 -7.64
C VAL A 388 31.37 16.67 -7.00
N SER A 389 31.55 16.65 -5.68
CA SER A 389 32.46 17.60 -5.04
C SER A 389 33.90 17.13 -5.26
N PHE A 390 34.62 17.81 -6.14
CA PHE A 390 36.07 17.69 -6.22
C PHE A 390 36.66 18.56 -5.10
N ALA A 391 37.10 17.93 -4.02
CA ALA A 391 38.01 18.58 -3.09
C ALA A 391 39.37 18.73 -3.80
N THR A 392 39.67 19.92 -4.31
CA THR A 392 41.02 20.24 -4.75
C THR A 392 41.90 20.28 -3.51
N VAL A 393 42.78 19.29 -3.35
CA VAL A 393 43.86 19.33 -2.37
C VAL A 393 44.76 20.48 -2.79
N THR A 394 44.74 21.59 -2.05
CA THR A 394 45.70 22.68 -2.23
C THR A 394 47.07 22.14 -1.80
N PRO A 395 48.07 22.05 -2.70
CA PRO A 395 49.42 21.69 -2.30
C PRO A 395 50.00 22.83 -1.47
N SER A 396 50.52 22.47 -0.29
CA SER A 396 51.27 23.32 0.64
C SER A 396 52.57 23.86 0.06
#